data_AF-A0A841LW09-F1
#
_entry.id   AF-A0A841LW09-F1
#
_cell.length_a   1.000
_cell.length_b   1.000
_cell.length_c   1.000
_cell.angle_alpha   90.00
_cell.angle_beta   90.00
_cell.angle_gamma   90.00
#
_symmetry.space_group_name_H-M   'P 1'
#
loop_
_entity.id
_entity.type
_entity.pdbx_description
1 polymer ?
#
loop_
_entity_poly.entity_id
_entity_poly.type
_entity_poly.pdbx_seq_one_letter_code
_entity_poly.pdbx_strand_id
1 'polypeptide(L)'
;MLMGEYFRIGAGIEDYIMHKILYYIVALIFLPSSVMAGNLSENMEKRVLTELANRSGISVSDLQLMLDDCELNKRNMNLCAFQRAIQAELLLGDAIKMTGAKTDSDYAAWKKQLQARCHADADKETGSGAILPNIISECKELAMLAERYTILGAESFPPPPQPPHKWD
;
A
#
# COMPACT_ATOMS: atom_id res chain seq x y z
N MET A 1 -28.62 15.84 3.76
CA MET A 1 -28.89 14.39 3.81
C MET A 1 -28.80 13.86 2.38
N LEU A 2 -28.21 12.67 2.19
CA LEU A 2 -27.82 12.03 0.92
C LEU A 2 -26.38 12.31 0.45
N MET A 3 -25.39 11.92 1.27
CA MET A 3 -24.16 11.32 0.75
C MET A 3 -24.22 9.83 1.09
N GLY A 4 -24.55 9.02 0.11
CA GLY A 4 -24.62 7.57 0.21
C GLY A 4 -24.76 7.02 -1.20
N GLU A 5 -24.06 5.92 -1.46
CA GLU A 5 -24.19 5.09 -2.67
C GLU A 5 -23.38 5.49 -3.92
N TYR A 6 -22.04 5.53 -3.83
CA TYR A 6 -21.19 5.20 -4.99
C TYR A 6 -19.96 4.41 -4.56
N PHE A 7 -20.18 3.21 -4.03
CA PHE A 7 -19.16 2.16 -4.05
C PHE A 7 -19.86 0.80 -4.12
N ARG A 8 -20.62 0.59 -5.21
CA ARG A 8 -21.15 -0.72 -5.56
C ARG A 8 -20.11 -1.48 -6.38
N ILE A 9 -19.65 -2.55 -5.75
CA ILE A 9 -18.83 -3.65 -6.24
C ILE A 9 -19.33 -4.15 -7.60
N GLY A 10 -18.41 -4.31 -8.56
CA GLY A 10 -18.71 -4.91 -9.87
C GLY A 10 -17.83 -4.41 -11.02
N ALA A 11 -16.50 -4.44 -10.89
CA ALA A 11 -15.61 -4.32 -12.05
C ALA A 11 -14.62 -5.48 -11.98
N GLY A 12 -14.63 -6.30 -13.03
CA GLY A 12 -13.82 -7.51 -13.14
C GLY A 12 -12.32 -7.21 -13.05
N ILE A 13 -11.58 -8.23 -12.62
CA ILE A 13 -10.12 -8.23 -12.44
C ILE A 13 -9.35 -7.69 -13.67
N GLU A 14 -9.93 -7.74 -14.88
CA GLU A 14 -9.33 -7.22 -16.11
C GLU A 14 -9.16 -5.68 -16.12
N ASP A 15 -10.11 -4.91 -15.58
CA ASP A 15 -9.98 -3.44 -15.50
C ASP A 15 -9.03 -2.98 -14.38
N TYR A 16 -8.91 -3.79 -13.33
CA TYR A 16 -8.04 -3.54 -12.18
C TYR A 16 -6.55 -3.68 -12.53
N ILE A 17 -6.21 -4.65 -13.38
CA ILE A 17 -4.84 -4.91 -13.81
C ILE A 17 -4.34 -3.83 -14.79
N MET A 18 -5.18 -3.37 -15.72
CA MET A 18 -4.80 -2.34 -16.69
C MET A 18 -4.58 -0.96 -16.05
N HIS A 19 -5.37 -0.60 -15.02
CA HIS A 19 -5.16 0.65 -14.28
C HIS A 19 -3.91 0.63 -13.40
N LYS A 20 -3.57 -0.54 -12.81
CA LYS A 20 -2.33 -0.73 -12.02
C LYS A 20 -1.06 -0.65 -12.85
N ILE A 21 -1.04 -1.22 -14.06
CA ILE A 21 0.11 -1.17 -14.97
C ILE A 21 0.42 0.28 -15.39
N LEU A 22 -0.62 1.08 -15.69
CA LEU A 22 -0.43 2.48 -16.07
C LEU A 22 0.12 3.33 -14.92
N TYR A 23 -0.35 3.11 -13.68
CA TYR A 23 0.10 3.83 -12.50
C TYR A 23 1.55 3.49 -12.12
N TYR A 24 1.94 2.21 -12.22
CA TYR A 24 3.31 1.76 -11.94
C TYR A 24 4.31 2.23 -12.99
N ILE A 25 3.95 2.23 -14.27
CA ILE A 25 4.83 2.72 -15.37
C ILE A 25 5.07 4.23 -15.23
N VAL A 26 4.06 5.01 -14.86
CA VAL A 26 4.19 6.45 -14.64
C VAL A 26 5.09 6.76 -13.42
N ALA A 27 5.00 5.96 -12.34
CA ALA A 27 5.80 6.15 -11.14
C ALA A 27 7.30 5.83 -11.32
N LEU A 28 7.65 4.97 -12.28
CA LEU A 28 9.04 4.55 -12.52
C LEU A 28 9.84 5.48 -13.45
N ILE A 29 9.18 6.36 -14.21
CA ILE A 29 9.86 7.18 -15.24
C ILE A 29 10.40 8.51 -14.68
N PHE A 30 9.98 8.95 -13.49
CA PHE A 30 10.41 10.24 -12.91
C PHE A 30 11.02 10.08 -11.52
N LEU A 31 12.28 9.64 -11.47
CA LEU A 31 13.19 9.91 -10.36
C LEU A 31 14.05 11.14 -10.70
N PRO A 32 13.72 12.36 -10.24
CA PRO A 32 14.71 13.42 -10.20
C PRO A 32 15.67 13.16 -9.04
N SER A 33 16.96 13.14 -9.37
CA SER A 33 18.08 13.05 -8.42
C SER A 33 18.00 14.16 -7.36
N SER A 34 17.90 13.80 -6.09
CA SER A 34 18.29 14.71 -5.00
C SER A 34 18.61 13.93 -3.73
N VAL A 35 19.88 14.03 -3.32
CA VAL A 35 20.53 13.34 -2.20
C VAL A 35 19.78 13.46 -0.85
N MET A 36 18.84 14.41 -0.72
CA MET A 36 17.98 14.58 0.45
C MET A 36 16.77 13.61 0.50
N ALA A 37 16.25 13.18 -0.65
CA ALA A 37 15.23 12.13 -0.71
C ALA A 37 15.81 10.75 -0.38
N GLY A 38 17.13 10.56 -0.60
CA GLY A 38 17.85 9.33 -0.29
C GLY A 38 17.77 8.97 1.20
N ASN A 39 18.04 9.91 2.10
CA ASN A 39 18.04 9.63 3.55
C ASN A 39 16.64 9.32 4.11
N LEU A 40 15.59 9.97 3.60
CA LEU A 40 14.21 9.73 4.06
C LEU A 40 13.68 8.40 3.50
N SER A 41 13.96 8.11 2.23
CA SER A 41 13.62 6.85 1.58
C SER A 41 14.37 5.67 2.21
N GLU A 42 15.67 5.82 2.45
CA GLU A 42 16.51 4.80 3.11
C GLU A 42 16.06 4.54 4.55
N ASN A 43 15.65 5.58 5.30
CA ASN A 43 15.09 5.41 6.63
C ASN A 43 13.75 4.66 6.58
N MET A 44 12.85 5.00 5.64
CA MET A 44 11.59 4.27 5.47
C MET A 44 11.85 2.80 5.09
N GLU A 45 12.75 2.52 4.16
CA GLU A 45 13.10 1.17 3.74
C GLU A 45 13.63 0.33 4.92
N LYS A 46 14.55 0.90 5.72
CA LYS A 46 15.04 0.24 6.94
C LYS A 46 13.94 -0.04 7.96
N ARG A 47 13.03 0.92 8.18
CA ARG A 47 11.87 0.74 9.08
C ARG A 47 10.95 -0.36 8.58
N VAL A 48 10.65 -0.37 7.28
CA VAL A 48 9.82 -1.39 6.63
C VAL A 48 10.44 -2.77 6.76
N LEU A 49 11.73 -2.93 6.42
CA LEU A 49 12.42 -4.21 6.53
C LEU A 49 12.50 -4.71 7.98
N THR A 50 12.74 -3.80 8.93
CA THR A 50 12.77 -4.13 10.36
C THR A 50 11.40 -4.61 10.84
N GLU A 51 10.34 -3.90 10.48
CA GLU A 51 8.98 -4.25 10.88
C GLU A 51 8.52 -5.55 10.19
N LEU A 52 8.89 -5.76 8.93
CA LEU A 52 8.64 -7.00 8.21
C LEU A 52 9.37 -8.18 8.86
N ALA A 53 10.64 -8.01 9.24
CA ALA A 53 11.39 -9.03 9.97
C ALA A 53 10.72 -9.38 11.31
N ASN A 54 10.34 -8.36 12.07
CA ASN A 54 9.66 -8.52 13.36
C ASN A 54 8.32 -9.27 13.22
N ARG A 55 7.51 -8.94 12.20
CA ARG A 55 6.18 -9.55 12.01
C ARG A 55 6.20 -10.90 11.32
N SER A 56 7.16 -11.15 10.43
CA SER A 56 7.28 -12.40 9.67
C SER A 56 8.12 -13.46 10.39
N GLY A 57 9.00 -13.06 11.32
CA GLY A 57 9.99 -13.93 11.93
C GLY A 57 11.16 -14.30 11.00
N ILE A 58 11.28 -13.65 9.84
CA ILE A 58 12.37 -13.86 8.87
C ILE A 58 13.47 -12.83 9.14
N SER A 59 14.74 -13.24 9.00
CA SER A 59 15.87 -12.32 9.17
C SER A 59 15.87 -11.23 8.09
N VAL A 60 16.43 -10.06 8.39
CA VAL A 60 16.53 -8.96 7.41
C VAL A 60 17.32 -9.40 6.16
N SER A 61 18.40 -10.17 6.34
CA SER A 61 19.20 -10.67 5.21
C SER A 61 18.43 -11.62 4.31
N ASP A 62 17.63 -12.53 4.89
CA ASP A 62 16.82 -13.45 4.09
C ASP A 62 15.65 -12.72 3.41
N LEU A 63 15.07 -11.71 4.08
CA LEU A 63 14.04 -10.87 3.48
C LEU A 63 14.58 -10.11 2.27
N GLN A 64 15.78 -9.54 2.34
CA GLN A 64 16.38 -8.85 1.20
C GLN A 64 16.45 -9.77 -0.03
N LEU A 65 16.97 -10.99 0.15
CA LEU A 65 17.04 -11.99 -0.94
C LEU A 65 15.65 -12.40 -1.46
N MET A 66 14.65 -12.50 -0.59
CA MET A 66 13.29 -12.88 -1.00
C MET A 66 12.54 -11.74 -1.69
N LEU A 67 12.86 -10.49 -1.36
CA LEU A 67 12.20 -9.31 -1.90
C LEU A 67 12.84 -8.83 -3.22
N ASP A 68 14.05 -9.29 -3.54
CA ASP A 68 14.73 -9.00 -4.82
C ASP A 68 13.95 -9.53 -6.05
N ASP A 69 13.21 -10.63 -5.88
CA ASP A 69 12.33 -11.19 -6.91
C ASP A 69 10.97 -11.59 -6.34
N CYS A 70 10.02 -10.66 -6.41
CA CYS A 70 8.65 -10.84 -5.93
C CYS A 70 7.87 -11.90 -6.70
N GLU A 71 8.20 -12.15 -7.97
CA GLU A 71 7.43 -13.05 -8.84
C GLU A 71 7.98 -14.48 -8.86
N LEU A 72 9.16 -14.70 -8.25
CA LEU A 72 9.84 -15.99 -8.21
C LEU A 72 8.93 -17.15 -7.77
N ASN A 73 8.13 -16.93 -6.73
CA ASN A 73 7.19 -17.91 -6.20
C ASN A 73 6.13 -17.24 -5.32
N LYS A 74 5.08 -17.99 -4.97
CA LYS A 74 3.95 -17.50 -4.16
C LYS A 74 4.36 -16.94 -2.79
N ARG A 75 5.43 -17.46 -2.18
CA ARG A 75 5.93 -16.96 -0.89
C ARG A 75 6.56 -15.57 -1.07
N ASN A 76 7.41 -15.38 -2.08
CA ASN A 76 8.01 -14.08 -2.39
C ASN A 76 6.92 -13.05 -2.72
N MET A 77 5.93 -13.44 -3.53
CA MET A 77 4.79 -12.59 -3.88
C MET A 77 4.02 -12.13 -2.63
N ASN A 78 3.65 -13.07 -1.75
CA ASN A 78 3.00 -12.76 -0.47
C ASN A 78 3.85 -11.84 0.42
N LEU A 79 5.17 -12.03 0.45
CA LEU A 79 6.10 -11.20 1.24
C LEU A 79 6.20 -9.77 0.68
N CYS A 80 6.28 -9.61 -0.63
CA CYS A 80 6.31 -8.30 -1.26
C CYS A 80 5.01 -7.52 -1.04
N ALA A 81 3.85 -8.18 -1.15
CA ALA A 81 2.59 -7.53 -0.80
C ALA A 81 2.52 -7.15 0.69
N PHE A 82 3.03 -8.01 1.57
CA PHE A 82 3.09 -7.69 3.00
C PHE A 82 4.02 -6.51 3.29
N GLN A 83 5.17 -6.43 2.61
CA GLN A 83 6.10 -5.30 2.69
C GLN A 83 5.40 -3.98 2.32
N ARG A 84 4.68 -3.95 1.20
CA ARG A 84 3.94 -2.75 0.77
C ARG A 84 2.85 -2.35 1.77
N ALA A 85 2.12 -3.32 2.32
CA ALA A 85 1.14 -3.05 3.36
C ALA A 85 1.78 -2.44 4.64
N ILE A 86 2.95 -2.93 5.05
CA ILE A 86 3.72 -2.35 6.18
C ILE A 86 4.15 -0.93 5.86
N GLN A 87 4.66 -0.67 4.66
CA GLN A 87 5.05 0.67 4.23
C GLN A 87 3.86 1.64 4.30
N ALA A 88 2.70 1.24 3.78
CA ALA A 88 1.48 2.03 3.85
C ALA A 88 1.05 2.29 5.31
N GLU A 89 1.16 1.29 6.20
CA GLU A 89 0.85 1.42 7.62
C GLU A 89 1.76 2.44 8.32
N LEU A 90 3.07 2.40 8.04
CA LEU A 90 4.05 3.32 8.61
C LEU A 90 3.81 4.75 8.11
N LEU A 91 3.53 4.92 6.82
CA LEU A 91 3.21 6.23 6.22
C LEU A 91 1.93 6.83 6.80
N LEU A 92 0.89 6.02 7.01
CA LEU A 92 -0.34 6.46 7.67
C LEU A 92 -0.09 6.80 9.14
N GLY A 93 0.68 5.98 9.85
CA GLY A 93 1.07 6.24 11.24
C GLY A 93 1.83 7.56 11.40
N ASP A 94 2.75 7.86 10.50
CA ASP A 94 3.50 9.13 10.50
C ASP A 94 2.54 10.32 10.22
N ALA A 95 1.60 10.18 9.28
CA ALA A 95 0.60 11.19 8.98
C ALA A 95 -0.34 11.48 10.18
N ILE A 96 -0.79 10.44 10.86
CA ILE A 96 -1.63 10.57 12.07
C ILE A 96 -0.87 11.31 13.17
N LYS A 97 0.39 10.95 13.42
CA LYS A 97 1.23 11.62 14.42
C LYS A 97 1.46 13.10 14.10
N MET A 98 1.69 13.41 12.83
CA MET A 98 1.94 14.79 12.38
C MET A 98 0.69 15.68 12.51
N THR A 99 -0.49 15.13 12.22
CA THR A 99 -1.74 15.90 12.13
C THR A 99 -2.61 15.83 13.39
N GLY A 100 -2.43 14.81 14.23
CA GLY A 100 -3.32 14.52 15.35
C GLY A 100 -4.71 14.01 14.91
N ALA A 101 -4.87 13.56 13.65
CA ALA A 101 -6.17 13.23 13.07
C ALA A 101 -6.90 12.04 13.73
N LYS A 102 -6.17 11.17 14.45
CA LYS A 102 -6.73 10.04 15.20
C LYS A 102 -5.96 9.83 16.50
N THR A 103 -6.66 9.39 17.54
CA THR A 103 -6.01 8.87 18.74
C THR A 103 -5.44 7.47 18.47
N ASP A 104 -4.49 7.03 19.30
CA ASP A 104 -3.92 5.67 19.22
C ASP A 104 -5.01 4.58 19.35
N SER A 105 -6.03 4.82 20.18
CA SER A 105 -7.15 3.89 20.37
C SER A 105 -8.02 3.79 19.12
N ASP A 106 -8.36 4.94 18.51
CA ASP A 106 -9.16 4.97 17.28
C ASP A 106 -8.42 4.31 16.12
N TYR A 107 -7.10 4.57 16.01
CA TYR A 107 -6.29 3.95 14.97
C TYR A 107 -6.20 2.43 15.15
N ALA A 108 -5.99 1.94 16.38
CA ALA A 108 -5.97 0.52 16.68
C ALA A 108 -7.32 -0.17 16.37
N ALA A 109 -8.43 0.46 16.75
CA ALA A 109 -9.78 -0.03 16.46
C ALA A 109 -10.04 -0.08 14.95
N TRP A 110 -9.67 0.97 14.21
CA TRP A 110 -9.80 1.03 12.77
C TRP A 110 -8.96 -0.06 12.07
N LYS A 111 -7.71 -0.29 12.50
CA LYS A 111 -6.87 -1.37 11.95
C LYS A 111 -7.49 -2.75 12.15
N LYS A 112 -8.08 -3.00 13.32
CA LYS A 112 -8.78 -4.27 13.60
C LYS A 112 -9.98 -4.48 12.67
N GLN A 113 -10.76 -3.42 12.43
CA GLN A 113 -11.88 -3.49 11.49
C GLN A 113 -11.41 -3.68 10.05
N LEU A 114 -10.34 -2.98 9.65
CA LEU A 114 -9.74 -3.12 8.33
C LEU A 114 -9.28 -4.57 8.09
N GLN A 115 -8.59 -5.17 9.06
CA GLN A 115 -8.20 -6.58 8.99
C GLN A 115 -9.41 -7.49 8.72
N ALA A 116 -10.48 -7.33 9.50
CA ALA A 116 -11.67 -8.16 9.38
C ALA A 116 -12.36 -8.02 8.02
N ARG A 117 -12.47 -6.78 7.50
CA ARG A 117 -13.04 -6.51 6.17
C ARG A 117 -12.19 -7.13 5.06
N CYS A 118 -10.88 -6.90 5.07
CA CYS A 118 -9.99 -7.44 4.04
C CYS A 118 -9.97 -8.98 4.04
N HIS A 119 -10.06 -9.63 5.20
CA HIS A 119 -10.22 -11.09 5.26
C HIS A 119 -11.55 -11.53 4.64
N ALA A 120 -12.65 -10.91 5.03
CA ALA A 120 -13.97 -11.29 4.54
C ALA A 120 -14.10 -11.10 3.02
N ASP A 121 -13.47 -10.08 2.45
CA ASP A 121 -13.48 -9.85 1.01
C ASP A 121 -12.55 -10.80 0.26
N ALA A 122 -11.35 -11.05 0.79
CA ALA A 122 -10.41 -12.00 0.17
C ALA A 122 -10.94 -13.46 0.20
N ASP A 123 -11.63 -13.85 1.28
CA ASP A 123 -12.28 -15.16 1.40
C ASP A 123 -13.41 -15.35 0.36
N LYS A 124 -14.18 -14.30 0.05
CA LYS A 124 -15.22 -14.35 -1.01
C LYS A 124 -14.61 -14.53 -2.40
N GLU A 125 -13.48 -13.91 -2.66
CA GLU A 125 -12.86 -13.89 -3.99
C GLU A 125 -12.07 -15.16 -4.30
N THR A 126 -11.37 -15.72 -3.30
CA THR A 126 -10.40 -16.80 -3.57
C THR A 126 -10.57 -18.05 -2.72
N GLY A 127 -11.46 -18.05 -1.73
CA GLY A 127 -11.49 -19.09 -0.70
C GLY A 127 -10.15 -19.18 0.05
N SER A 128 -9.74 -20.39 0.45
CA SER A 128 -8.51 -20.62 1.24
C SER A 128 -7.25 -20.86 0.39
N GLY A 129 -7.03 -20.04 -0.64
CA GLY A 129 -5.91 -20.21 -1.58
C GLY A 129 -4.54 -19.75 -1.05
N ALA A 130 -3.46 -20.25 -1.64
CA ALA A 130 -2.07 -19.86 -1.28
C ALA A 130 -1.72 -18.39 -1.57
N ILE A 131 -2.61 -17.66 -2.24
CA ILE A 131 -2.50 -16.22 -2.56
C ILE A 131 -3.38 -15.35 -1.65
N LEU A 132 -4.16 -15.95 -0.76
CA LEU A 132 -5.02 -15.24 0.17
C LEU A 132 -4.24 -14.17 1.00
N PRO A 133 -3.01 -14.45 1.50
CA PRO A 133 -2.23 -13.43 2.20
C PRO A 133 -1.86 -12.22 1.33
N ASN A 134 -1.60 -12.44 0.03
CA ASN A 134 -1.34 -11.37 -0.93
C ASN A 134 -2.54 -10.43 -1.03
N ILE A 135 -3.73 -10.98 -1.27
CA ILE A 135 -4.96 -10.20 -1.46
C ILE A 135 -5.32 -9.40 -0.20
N ILE A 136 -5.18 -10.02 0.97
CA ILE A 136 -5.39 -9.32 2.25
C ILE A 136 -4.41 -8.16 2.40
N SER A 137 -3.14 -8.35 2.00
CA SER A 137 -2.11 -7.31 2.12
C SER A 137 -2.36 -6.16 1.14
N GLU A 138 -2.74 -6.45 -0.10
CA GLU A 138 -3.12 -5.42 -1.08
C GLU A 138 -4.34 -4.61 -0.65
N CYS A 139 -5.37 -5.28 -0.09
CA CYS A 139 -6.53 -4.59 0.45
C CYS A 139 -6.15 -3.59 1.56
N LYS A 140 -5.27 -4.01 2.47
CA LYS A 140 -4.78 -3.13 3.55
C LYS A 140 -3.96 -1.97 3.02
N GLU A 141 -3.03 -2.25 2.11
CA GLU A 141 -2.18 -1.24 1.48
C GLU A 141 -3.05 -0.10 0.92
N LEU A 142 -4.04 -0.44 0.09
CA LEU A 142 -4.92 0.55 -0.54
C LEU A 142 -5.74 1.33 0.49
N ALA A 143 -6.33 0.66 1.47
CA ALA A 143 -7.11 1.32 2.50
C ALA A 143 -6.27 2.28 3.35
N MET A 144 -5.03 1.92 3.66
CA MET A 144 -4.12 2.77 4.42
C MET A 144 -3.64 3.99 3.62
N LEU A 145 -3.35 3.81 2.32
CA LEU A 145 -3.02 4.92 1.43
C LEU A 145 -4.21 5.88 1.24
N ALA A 146 -5.43 5.35 1.09
CA ALA A 146 -6.64 6.16 0.98
C ALA A 146 -6.94 6.95 2.27
N GLU A 147 -6.77 6.34 3.44
CA GLU A 147 -6.91 7.03 4.73
C GLU A 147 -5.84 8.12 4.87
N ARG A 148 -4.59 7.83 4.48
CA ARG A 148 -3.50 8.82 4.49
C ARG A 148 -3.82 10.00 3.57
N TYR A 149 -4.37 9.74 2.39
CA TYR A 149 -4.81 10.79 1.46
C TYR A 149 -5.91 11.66 2.08
N THR A 150 -6.88 11.04 2.76
CA THR A 150 -7.96 11.75 3.45
C THR A 150 -7.44 12.66 4.57
N ILE A 151 -6.38 12.24 5.27
CA ILE A 151 -5.77 13.00 6.38
C ILE A 151 -4.90 14.16 5.87
N LEU A 152 -4.09 13.92 4.84
CA LEU A 152 -3.07 14.87 4.39
C LEU A 152 -3.54 15.83 3.28
N GLY A 153 -4.68 15.57 2.65
CA GLY A 153 -5.15 16.33 1.50
C GLY A 153 -4.35 16.02 0.22
N ALA A 154 -4.89 16.45 -0.93
CA ALA A 154 -4.34 16.19 -2.25
C ALA A 154 -2.99 16.90 -2.47
N GLU A 155 -2.80 18.05 -1.84
CA GLU A 155 -1.62 18.91 -1.89
C GLU A 155 -0.36 18.24 -1.35
N SER A 156 -0.51 17.23 -0.50
CA SER A 156 0.59 16.47 0.10
C SER A 156 1.11 15.35 -0.81
N PHE A 157 0.56 15.21 -2.02
CA PHE A 157 0.91 14.18 -3.00
C PHE A 157 1.39 14.83 -4.30
N PRO A 158 2.31 14.19 -5.04
CA PRO A 158 2.70 14.68 -6.35
C PRO A 158 1.45 14.80 -7.24
N PRO A 159 1.30 15.90 -7.99
CA PRO A 159 0.14 16.08 -8.85
C PRO A 159 0.10 14.95 -9.89
N PRO A 160 -1.10 14.49 -10.29
CA PRO A 160 -1.22 13.51 -11.35
C PRO A 160 -0.52 14.06 -12.61
N PRO A 161 0.06 13.18 -13.44
CA PRO A 161 0.67 13.61 -14.69
C PRO A 161 -0.33 14.45 -15.47
N GLN A 162 0.08 15.65 -15.86
CA GLN A 162 -0.71 16.43 -16.80
C GLN A 162 -0.79 15.61 -18.10
N PRO A 163 -1.98 15.46 -18.71
CA PRO A 163 -2.06 14.83 -20.01
C PRO A 163 -1.10 15.58 -20.95
N PRO A 164 -0.40 14.90 -21.86
CA PRO A 164 0.48 15.58 -22.81
C PRO A 164 -0.35 16.66 -23.49
N HIS A 165 0.11 17.92 -23.38
CA HIS A 165 -0.46 19.01 -24.15
C HIS A 165 -0.32 18.61 -25.61
N LYS A 166 -1.40 18.08 -26.19
CA LYS A 166 -1.56 18.05 -27.64
C LYS A 166 -1.48 19.52 -28.03
N TRP A 167 -0.63 19.84 -29.00
CA TRP A 167 -0.41 21.17 -29.59
C TRP A 167 0.64 22.06 -28.88
N ASP A 168 1.92 21.68 -29.04
CA ASP A 168 3.00 22.63 -29.39
C ASP A 168 3.55 22.23 -30.76
#